data_AF-A0AAV4V7Z6-F1
#
_entry.id   AF-A0AAV4V7Z6-F1
#
_cell.length_a   1.000
_cell.length_b   1.000
_cell.length_c   1.000
_cell.angle_alpha   90.00
_cell.angle_beta   90.00
_cell.angle_gamma   90.00
#
_symmetry.space_group_name_H-M   'P 1'
#
loop_
_entity.id
_entity.type
_entity.pdbx_description
1 polymer ?
#
loop_
_entity_poly.entity_id
_entity_poly.type
_entity_poly.pdbx_seq_one_letter_code
_entity_poly.pdbx_strand_id
1 'polypeptide(L)'
;NDEVEEALKLALNHPKVRALGEIGLDYSGRNNCHKDVQQAVLRRQLKIARDRKMRLVIHCRDAHEDCLSILKEFLPKYLTFHLHCFTDSWTWAQKWMDAFPNVHIGITNLVTFPSAKDTHEVAKRIPLNRLLLETDAPYFVPKKSPYGTRNSHPGMAIHVAAQIAALRGIDVECVLESTYRNTKNVYNI
;
A
#
# COMPACT_ATOMS: atom_id res chain seq x y z
N ASN A 1 -20.15 -1.10 14.66
CA ASN A 1 -20.03 -1.79 15.95
C ASN A 1 -19.07 -0.95 16.78
N ASP A 2 -19.59 -0.31 17.82
CA ASP A 2 -18.81 0.66 18.61
C ASP A 2 -17.82 -0.02 19.56
N GLU A 3 -18.13 -1.23 20.04
CA GLU A 3 -17.23 -2.03 20.88
C GLU A 3 -15.94 -2.40 20.13
N VAL A 4 -16.06 -2.80 18.86
CA VAL A 4 -14.89 -3.10 18.00
C VAL A 4 -14.05 -1.85 17.77
N GLU A 5 -14.67 -0.68 17.64
CA GLU A 5 -13.95 0.58 17.47
C GLU A 5 -13.18 0.97 18.73
N GLU A 6 -13.76 0.79 19.92
CA GLU A 6 -13.07 1.04 21.18
C GLU A 6 -11.92 0.05 21.42
N ALA A 7 -12.10 -1.22 21.09
CA ALA A 7 -11.02 -2.21 21.13
C ALA A 7 -9.86 -1.83 20.19
N LEU A 8 -10.16 -1.35 18.97
CA LEU A 8 -9.17 -0.81 18.04
C LEU A 8 -8.43 0.39 18.67
N LYS A 9 -9.15 1.37 19.21
CA LYS A 9 -8.57 2.55 19.88
C LYS A 9 -7.65 2.18 21.04
N LEU A 10 -7.97 1.13 21.80
CA LEU A 10 -7.11 0.62 22.87
C LEU A 10 -5.85 -0.03 22.31
N ALA A 11 -5.98 -0.89 21.29
CA ALA A 11 -4.84 -1.57 20.66
C ALA A 11 -3.84 -0.57 20.03
N LEU A 12 -4.33 0.54 19.48
CA LEU A 12 -3.49 1.60 18.92
C LEU A 12 -2.57 2.29 19.94
N ASN A 13 -2.78 2.11 21.25
CA ASN A 13 -1.90 2.65 22.29
C ASN A 13 -0.64 1.80 22.51
N HIS A 14 -0.56 0.61 21.92
CA HIS A 14 0.58 -0.27 22.12
C HIS A 14 1.86 0.31 21.46
N PRO A 15 3.02 0.34 22.16
CA PRO A 15 4.22 1.05 21.70
C PRO A 15 4.85 0.48 20.42
N LYS A 16 4.48 -0.74 20.02
CA LYS A 16 4.92 -1.35 18.75
C LYS A 16 4.05 -0.94 17.54
N VAL A 17 2.93 -0.27 17.74
CA VAL A 17 2.06 0.17 16.63
C VAL A 17 2.72 1.34 15.91
N ARG A 18 2.83 1.23 14.58
CA ARG A 18 3.44 2.26 13.72
C ARG A 18 2.47 2.93 12.75
N ALA A 19 1.38 2.26 12.40
CA ALA A 19 0.35 2.77 11.51
C ALA A 19 -1.00 2.12 11.84
N LEU A 20 -2.09 2.81 11.48
CA LEU A 20 -3.42 2.23 11.47
C LEU A 20 -3.67 1.62 10.09
N GLY A 21 -4.01 0.34 10.09
CA GLY A 21 -4.26 -0.41 8.88
C GLY A 21 -4.42 -1.90 9.16
N GLU A 22 -4.86 -2.68 8.19
CA GLU A 22 -5.27 -2.20 6.87
C GLU A 22 -6.70 -1.66 6.87
N ILE A 23 -6.90 -0.48 6.29
CA ILE A 23 -8.22 0.18 6.14
C ILE A 23 -8.41 0.61 4.69
N GLY A 24 -9.63 0.64 4.18
CA GLY A 24 -9.84 1.03 2.78
C GLY A 24 -11.14 0.53 2.17
N LEU A 25 -11.15 0.45 0.84
CA LEU A 25 -12.27 -0.04 0.05
C LEU A 25 -11.81 -1.18 -0.86
N ASP A 26 -12.59 -2.26 -0.89
CA ASP A 26 -12.43 -3.37 -1.83
C ASP A 26 -13.79 -3.64 -2.49
N TYR A 27 -13.93 -3.19 -3.73
CA TYR A 27 -15.12 -3.44 -4.54
C TYR A 27 -14.96 -4.65 -5.45
N SER A 28 -13.88 -5.43 -5.29
CA SER A 28 -13.73 -6.68 -6.01
C SER A 28 -14.75 -7.71 -5.50
N GLY A 29 -15.08 -8.68 -6.36
CA GLY A 29 -16.00 -9.76 -6.01
C GLY A 29 -15.50 -10.71 -4.89
N ARG A 30 -14.35 -10.43 -4.27
CA ARG A 30 -13.82 -11.18 -3.12
C ARG A 30 -14.31 -10.63 -1.78
N ASN A 31 -14.84 -9.40 -1.75
CA ASN A 31 -15.38 -8.80 -0.54
C ASN A 31 -16.91 -8.83 -0.58
N ASN A 32 -17.52 -9.50 0.40
CA ASN A 32 -18.97 -9.63 0.50
C ASN A 32 -19.63 -8.45 1.25
N CYS A 33 -18.85 -7.48 1.75
CA CYS A 33 -19.36 -6.31 2.45
C CYS A 33 -19.92 -5.28 1.46
N HIS A 34 -21.15 -4.79 1.70
CA HIS A 34 -21.77 -3.74 0.89
C HIS A 34 -20.92 -2.46 0.86
N LYS A 35 -20.87 -1.81 -0.30
CA LYS A 35 -20.05 -0.59 -0.53
C LYS A 35 -20.32 0.49 0.51
N ASP A 36 -21.58 0.77 0.82
CA ASP A 36 -21.97 1.81 1.78
C ASP A 36 -21.43 1.52 3.19
N VAL A 37 -21.39 0.25 3.58
CA VAL A 37 -20.82 -0.17 4.87
C VAL A 37 -19.31 0.00 4.87
N GLN A 38 -18.62 -0.41 3.80
CA GLN A 38 -17.18 -0.21 3.65
C GLN A 38 -16.82 1.28 3.77
N GLN A 39 -17.53 2.14 3.03
CA GLN A 39 -17.29 3.58 3.08
C GLN A 39 -17.61 4.19 4.45
N ALA A 40 -18.70 3.78 5.11
CA ALA A 40 -19.04 4.26 6.45
C ALA A 40 -17.98 3.89 7.49
N VAL A 41 -17.46 2.66 7.44
CA VAL A 41 -16.39 2.18 8.33
C VAL A 41 -15.08 2.90 8.03
N LEU A 42 -14.71 3.08 6.76
CA LEU A 42 -13.52 3.83 6.37
C LEU A 42 -13.57 5.26 6.94
N ARG A 43 -14.69 5.98 6.78
CA ARG A 43 -14.86 7.33 7.35
C ARG A 43 -14.68 7.34 8.88
N ARG A 44 -15.18 6.32 9.60
CA ARG A 44 -14.99 6.20 11.05
C ARG A 44 -13.52 5.98 11.42
N GLN A 45 -12.83 5.07 10.73
CA GLN A 45 -11.41 4.80 10.96
C GLN A 45 -10.51 6.00 10.63
N LEU A 46 -10.84 6.76 9.58
CA LEU A 46 -10.12 7.99 9.22
C LEU A 46 -10.28 9.10 10.26
N LYS A 47 -11.44 9.21 10.93
CA LYS A 47 -11.60 10.12 12.09
C LYS A 47 -10.61 9.76 13.21
N ILE A 48 -10.51 8.49 13.56
CA ILE A 48 -9.56 8.00 14.58
C ILE A 48 -8.12 8.35 14.16
N ALA A 49 -7.75 8.07 12.91
CA ALA A 49 -6.42 8.36 12.39
C ALA A 49 -6.08 9.85 12.45
N ARG A 50 -7.01 10.71 12.04
CA ARG A 50 -6.87 12.17 12.07
C ARG A 50 -6.68 12.67 13.50
N ASP A 51 -7.55 12.25 14.42
CA ASP A 51 -7.55 12.74 15.80
C ASP A 51 -6.27 12.32 16.54
N ARG A 52 -5.70 11.16 16.17
CA ARG A 52 -4.45 10.63 16.72
C ARG A 52 -3.20 10.94 15.89
N LYS A 53 -3.34 11.67 14.78
CA LYS A 53 -2.26 11.99 13.82
C LYS A 53 -1.46 10.76 13.37
N MET A 54 -2.16 9.65 13.13
CA MET A 54 -1.53 8.38 12.78
C MET A 54 -1.13 8.29 11.31
N ARG A 55 -0.06 7.54 11.04
CA ARG A 55 0.27 7.02 9.71
C ARG A 55 -0.72 5.93 9.33
N LEU A 56 -0.96 5.75 8.03
CA LEU A 56 -1.97 4.83 7.52
C LEU A 56 -1.39 3.80 6.55
N VAL A 57 -2.01 2.62 6.52
CA VAL A 57 -1.88 1.64 5.44
C VAL A 57 -3.25 1.49 4.80
N ILE A 58 -3.35 1.90 3.53
CA ILE A 58 -4.60 2.02 2.77
C ILE A 58 -4.69 0.89 1.76
N HIS A 59 -5.75 0.10 1.86
CA HIS A 59 -6.21 -0.82 0.82
C HIS A 59 -7.07 -0.07 -0.18
N CYS A 60 -6.87 -0.32 -1.47
CA CYS A 60 -7.81 0.19 -2.47
C CYS A 60 -7.84 -0.74 -3.68
N ARG A 61 -8.99 -1.37 -3.92
CA ARG A 61 -9.20 -2.26 -5.07
C ARG A 61 -10.54 -1.97 -5.73
N ASP A 62 -10.51 -1.71 -7.03
CA ASP A 62 -11.68 -1.39 -7.86
C ASP A 62 -12.53 -0.22 -7.31
N ALA A 63 -11.94 0.63 -6.48
CA ALA A 63 -12.63 1.64 -5.66
C ALA A 63 -11.87 2.98 -5.56
N HIS A 64 -10.94 3.25 -6.48
CA HIS A 64 -10.03 4.40 -6.38
C HIS A 64 -10.73 5.76 -6.32
N GLU A 65 -11.85 5.93 -7.04
CA GLU A 65 -12.60 7.20 -7.04
C GLU A 65 -13.17 7.51 -5.65
N ASP A 66 -13.95 6.59 -5.08
CA ASP A 66 -14.55 6.74 -3.76
C ASP A 66 -13.49 6.82 -2.66
N CYS A 67 -12.47 5.95 -2.73
CA CYS A 67 -11.40 5.92 -1.73
C CYS A 67 -10.65 7.25 -1.70
N LEU A 68 -10.24 7.75 -2.87
CA LEU A 68 -9.53 9.02 -2.97
C LEU A 68 -10.41 10.21 -2.54
N SER A 69 -11.70 10.20 -2.91
CA SER A 69 -12.66 11.23 -2.50
C SER A 69 -12.79 11.29 -0.97
N ILE A 70 -13.05 10.14 -0.34
CA ILE A 70 -13.18 10.03 1.11
C ILE A 70 -11.88 10.46 1.80
N LEU A 71 -10.71 10.01 1.34
CA LEU A 71 -9.46 10.40 1.99
C LEU A 71 -9.22 11.92 1.93
N LYS A 72 -9.60 12.60 0.84
CA LYS A 72 -9.49 14.07 0.72
C LYS A 72 -10.38 14.82 1.69
N GLU A 73 -11.52 14.26 2.10
CA GLU A 73 -12.43 14.86 3.09
C GLU A 73 -11.84 14.83 4.51
N PHE A 74 -11.10 13.77 4.86
CA PHE A 74 -10.70 13.51 6.25
C PHE A 74 -9.22 13.80 6.54
N LEU A 75 -8.35 13.67 5.55
CA LEU A 75 -6.91 13.69 5.76
C LEU A 75 -6.28 14.98 5.22
N PRO A 76 -5.32 15.57 5.94
CA PRO A 76 -4.53 16.66 5.39
C PRO A 76 -3.68 16.14 4.22
N LYS A 77 -3.49 16.96 3.18
CA LYS A 77 -2.71 16.61 1.98
C LYS A 77 -1.29 16.13 2.30
N TYR A 78 -0.69 16.66 3.37
CA TYR A 78 0.67 16.34 3.79
C TYR A 78 0.78 15.08 4.67
N LEU A 79 -0.32 14.37 4.94
CA LEU A 79 -0.24 13.11 5.69
C LEU A 79 0.57 12.09 4.88
N THR A 80 1.56 11.48 5.53
CA THR A 80 2.30 10.35 4.96
C THR A 80 1.52 9.06 5.20
N PHE A 81 1.24 8.32 4.14
CA PHE A 81 0.63 6.99 4.23
C PHE A 81 1.14 6.06 3.13
N HIS A 82 0.95 4.76 3.37
CA HIS A 82 1.26 3.68 2.47
C HIS A 82 -0.02 3.26 1.73
N LEU A 83 -0.04 3.39 0.41
CA LEU A 83 -1.03 2.78 -0.47
C LEU A 83 -0.55 1.36 -0.81
N HIS A 84 -1.09 0.38 -0.08
CA HIS A 84 -0.65 -1.01 -0.08
C HIS A 84 -1.02 -1.71 -1.39
N CYS A 85 -0.15 -2.63 -1.85
CA CYS A 85 -0.38 -3.55 -2.94
C CYS A 85 -1.04 -2.87 -4.16
N PHE A 86 -0.40 -1.83 -4.69
CA PHE A 86 -0.96 -1.08 -5.79
C PHE A 86 -0.88 -1.88 -7.10
N THR A 87 -2.04 -2.18 -7.67
CA THR A 87 -2.16 -3.00 -8.89
C THR A 87 -2.85 -2.29 -10.05
N ASP A 88 -3.23 -1.02 -9.90
CA ASP A 88 -3.95 -0.27 -10.93
C ASP A 88 -2.99 0.49 -11.85
N SER A 89 -3.55 1.18 -12.84
CA SER A 89 -2.85 1.94 -13.86
C SER A 89 -2.01 3.09 -13.31
N TRP A 90 -1.00 3.48 -14.10
CA TRP A 90 -0.19 4.66 -13.83
C TRP A 90 -1.01 5.94 -13.68
N THR A 91 -2.11 6.09 -14.44
CA THR A 91 -3.02 7.23 -14.34
C THR A 91 -3.59 7.37 -12.91
N TRP A 92 -3.95 6.26 -12.28
CA TRP A 92 -4.39 6.29 -10.89
C TRP A 92 -3.25 6.59 -9.93
N ALA A 93 -2.07 6.02 -10.13
CA ALA A 93 -0.89 6.33 -9.31
C ALA A 93 -0.58 7.84 -9.33
N GLN A 94 -0.67 8.50 -10.49
CA GLN A 94 -0.54 9.95 -10.61
C GLN A 94 -1.61 10.69 -9.81
N LYS A 95 -2.89 10.34 -9.97
CA LYS A 95 -3.99 10.98 -9.23
C LYS A 95 -3.79 10.90 -7.71
N TRP A 96 -3.29 9.78 -7.20
CA TRP A 96 -2.94 9.62 -5.79
C TRP A 96 -1.80 10.55 -5.38
N MET A 97 -0.72 10.57 -6.17
CA MET A 97 0.46 11.40 -5.91
C MET A 97 0.20 12.91 -6.01
N ASP A 98 -0.73 13.32 -6.87
CA ASP A 98 -1.16 14.71 -7.03
C ASP A 98 -2.06 15.16 -5.87
N ALA A 99 -2.93 14.27 -5.40
CA ALA A 99 -3.79 14.53 -4.25
C ALA A 99 -3.03 14.58 -2.92
N PHE A 100 -2.06 13.66 -2.76
CA PHE A 100 -1.30 13.46 -1.54
C PHE A 100 0.21 13.42 -1.84
N PRO A 101 0.93 14.55 -1.73
CA PRO A 101 2.35 14.62 -2.05
C PRO A 101 3.25 13.66 -1.26
N ASN A 102 2.79 13.18 -0.08
CA ASN A 102 3.54 12.27 0.78
C ASN A 102 3.04 10.82 0.73
N VAL A 103 2.18 10.47 -0.23
CA VAL A 103 1.78 9.07 -0.44
C VAL A 103 2.97 8.24 -0.91
N HIS A 104 3.09 7.04 -0.36
CA HIS A 104 4.03 6.02 -0.81
C HIS A 104 3.25 4.84 -1.37
N ILE A 105 3.70 4.31 -2.50
CA ILE A 105 3.01 3.27 -3.25
C ILE A 105 3.79 1.97 -3.09
N GLY A 106 3.10 0.95 -2.58
CA GLY A 106 3.65 -0.36 -2.37
C GLY A 106 3.49 -1.27 -3.59
N ILE A 107 4.58 -1.96 -3.94
CA ILE A 107 4.64 -2.91 -5.05
C ILE A 107 5.03 -4.28 -4.51
N THR A 108 4.22 -5.29 -4.84
CA THR A 108 4.45 -6.68 -4.45
C THR A 108 5.22 -7.46 -5.51
N ASN A 109 5.48 -8.74 -5.22
CA ASN A 109 6.01 -9.71 -6.18
C ASN A 109 5.14 -9.92 -7.43
N LEU A 110 3.94 -9.34 -7.51
CA LEU A 110 3.16 -9.27 -8.75
C LEU A 110 3.99 -8.68 -9.91
N VAL A 111 4.88 -7.73 -9.62
CA VAL A 111 5.77 -7.11 -10.63
C VAL A 111 6.62 -8.15 -11.36
N THR A 112 6.89 -9.31 -10.78
CA THR A 112 7.69 -10.37 -11.41
C THR A 112 6.93 -11.13 -12.52
N PHE A 113 5.62 -10.94 -12.64
CA PHE A 113 4.79 -11.61 -13.63
C PHE A 113 4.72 -10.80 -14.93
N PRO A 114 4.98 -11.41 -16.11
CA PRO A 114 4.89 -10.72 -17.40
C PRO A 114 3.51 -10.13 -17.72
N SER A 115 2.45 -10.68 -17.12
CA SER A 115 1.08 -10.22 -17.28
C SER A 115 0.75 -8.92 -16.53
N ALA A 116 1.58 -8.53 -15.55
CA ALA A 116 1.33 -7.37 -14.68
C ALA A 116 1.71 -6.04 -15.33
N LYS A 117 1.13 -5.75 -16.49
CA LYS A 117 1.50 -4.60 -17.34
C LYS A 117 1.35 -3.26 -16.62
N ASP A 118 0.24 -3.06 -15.90
CA ASP A 118 0.02 -1.84 -15.13
C ASP A 118 1.04 -1.69 -13.99
N THR A 119 1.29 -2.76 -13.23
CA THR A 119 2.34 -2.78 -12.21
C THR A 119 3.72 -2.47 -12.80
N HIS A 120 4.04 -2.97 -13.99
CA HIS A 120 5.31 -2.65 -14.67
C HIS A 120 5.40 -1.18 -15.04
N GLU A 121 4.33 -0.60 -15.60
CA GLU A 121 4.29 0.82 -15.98
C GLU A 121 4.46 1.72 -14.77
N VAL A 122 3.73 1.42 -13.69
CA VAL A 122 3.84 2.10 -12.40
C VAL A 122 5.25 1.96 -11.82
N ALA A 123 5.77 0.74 -11.80
CA ALA A 123 7.11 0.44 -11.30
C ALA A 123 8.23 1.14 -12.09
N LYS A 124 8.04 1.47 -13.37
CA LYS A 124 9.01 2.26 -14.16
C LYS A 124 8.97 3.75 -13.83
N ARG A 125 7.79 4.28 -13.53
CA ARG A 125 7.55 5.74 -13.56
C ARG A 125 7.44 6.40 -12.19
N ILE A 126 7.07 5.67 -11.14
CA ILE A 126 6.98 6.23 -9.78
C ILE A 126 8.35 6.83 -9.37
N PRO A 127 8.40 8.03 -8.77
CA PRO A 127 9.63 8.52 -8.15
C PRO A 127 10.17 7.54 -7.09
N LEU A 128 11.46 7.18 -7.13
CA LEU A 128 12.01 6.17 -6.21
C LEU A 128 11.81 6.52 -4.73
N ASN A 129 11.73 7.80 -4.39
CA ASN A 129 11.46 8.29 -3.03
C ASN A 129 9.99 8.18 -2.59
N ARG A 130 9.11 7.58 -3.41
CA ARG A 130 7.71 7.27 -3.09
C ARG A 130 7.38 5.78 -3.24
N LEU A 131 8.37 4.94 -3.53
CA LEU A 131 8.20 3.51 -3.73
C LEU A 131 8.42 2.74 -2.43
N LEU A 132 7.59 1.73 -2.16
CA LEU A 132 7.81 0.72 -1.12
C LEU A 132 7.82 -0.69 -1.72
N LEU A 133 8.62 -1.56 -1.13
CA LEU A 133 8.68 -2.98 -1.50
C LEU A 133 7.84 -3.80 -0.53
N GLU A 134 7.08 -4.73 -1.07
CA GLU A 134 6.19 -5.57 -0.30
C GLU A 134 6.24 -7.01 -0.80
N THR A 135 5.89 -7.97 0.05
CA THR A 135 5.63 -9.35 -0.40
C THR A 135 4.15 -9.68 -0.36
N ASP A 136 3.42 -9.07 0.58
CA ASP A 136 2.07 -9.47 0.97
C ASP A 136 1.99 -10.99 1.23
N ALA A 137 3.02 -11.52 1.90
CA ALA A 137 3.10 -12.94 2.21
C ALA A 137 1.88 -13.38 3.04
N PRO A 138 1.26 -14.52 2.73
CA PRO A 138 1.80 -15.62 1.90
C PRO A 138 1.50 -15.51 0.39
N TYR A 139 0.88 -14.43 -0.08
CA TYR A 139 0.49 -14.25 -1.48
C TYR A 139 1.67 -13.85 -2.39
N PHE A 140 1.42 -13.74 -3.69
CA PHE A 140 2.40 -13.28 -4.69
C PHE A 140 3.75 -14.02 -4.61
N VAL A 141 3.74 -15.35 -4.80
CA VAL A 141 5.00 -16.09 -5.01
C VAL A 141 5.70 -15.54 -6.26
N PRO A 142 6.98 -15.11 -6.20
CA PRO A 142 7.70 -14.60 -7.36
C PRO A 142 7.67 -15.59 -8.53
N LYS A 143 7.53 -15.08 -9.76
CA LYS A 143 7.38 -15.91 -10.96
C LYS A 143 8.52 -16.92 -11.18
N LYS A 144 9.75 -16.58 -10.74
CA LYS A 144 10.95 -17.42 -10.88
C LYS A 144 11.20 -18.34 -9.66
N SER A 145 10.24 -18.48 -8.75
CA SER A 145 10.38 -19.38 -7.59
C SER A 145 10.41 -20.85 -8.03
N PRO A 146 11.09 -21.74 -7.27
CA PRO A 146 11.10 -23.17 -7.55
C PRO A 146 9.70 -23.76 -7.70
N TYR A 147 9.56 -24.76 -8.58
CA TYR A 147 8.30 -25.48 -8.74
C TYR A 147 7.81 -26.03 -7.40
N GLY A 148 6.52 -25.85 -7.12
CA GLY A 148 5.90 -26.26 -5.85
C GLY A 148 6.00 -25.23 -4.72
N THR A 149 6.64 -24.07 -4.92
CA THR A 149 6.57 -22.97 -3.96
C THR A 149 5.14 -22.44 -3.85
N ARG A 150 4.51 -22.63 -2.68
CA ARG A 150 3.10 -22.27 -2.46
C ARG A 150 2.89 -20.90 -1.83
N ASN A 151 3.81 -20.48 -0.96
CA ASN A 151 3.69 -19.25 -0.18
C ASN A 151 4.92 -18.38 -0.39
N SER A 152 4.72 -17.07 -0.50
CA SER A 152 5.84 -16.14 -0.40
C SER A 152 6.24 -15.91 1.06
N HIS A 153 7.41 -15.30 1.27
CA HIS A 153 7.91 -14.92 2.58
C HIS A 153 8.65 -13.57 2.50
N PRO A 154 8.89 -12.86 3.61
CA PRO A 154 9.49 -11.51 3.60
C PRO A 154 10.81 -11.41 2.81
N GLY A 155 11.69 -12.40 2.93
CA GLY A 155 12.95 -12.45 2.16
C GLY A 155 12.79 -12.43 0.64
N MET A 156 11.60 -12.72 0.10
CA MET A 156 11.32 -12.63 -1.33
C MET A 156 11.13 -11.20 -1.83
N ALA A 157 11.09 -10.18 -0.96
CA ALA A 157 11.05 -8.78 -1.37
C ALA A 157 12.22 -8.38 -2.29
N ILE A 158 13.34 -9.11 -2.21
CA ILE A 158 14.50 -8.92 -3.10
C ILE A 158 14.14 -9.14 -4.58
N HIS A 159 13.16 -9.99 -4.88
CA HIS A 159 12.69 -10.20 -6.25
C HIS A 159 11.90 -9.00 -6.78
N VAL A 160 11.18 -8.29 -5.91
CA VAL A 160 10.54 -7.01 -6.25
C VAL A 160 11.60 -5.99 -6.61
N ALA A 161 12.60 -5.81 -5.75
CA ALA A 161 13.70 -4.87 -5.99
C ALA A 161 14.42 -5.15 -7.31
N ALA A 162 14.83 -6.39 -7.54
CA ALA A 162 15.54 -6.82 -8.73
C ALA A 162 14.71 -6.60 -10.01
N GLN A 163 13.40 -6.89 -9.95
CA GLN A 163 12.53 -6.68 -11.09
C GLN A 163 12.32 -5.19 -11.40
N ILE A 164 12.17 -4.34 -10.38
CA ILE A 164 12.03 -2.89 -10.56
C ILE A 164 13.33 -2.30 -11.14
N ALA A 165 14.49 -2.72 -10.63
CA ALA A 165 15.79 -2.33 -11.13
C ALA A 165 15.96 -2.67 -12.61
N ALA A 166 15.62 -3.91 -13.00
CA ALA A 166 15.64 -4.35 -14.39
C ALA A 166 14.68 -3.55 -15.30
N LEU A 167 13.47 -3.23 -14.83
CA LEU A 167 12.50 -2.43 -15.59
C LEU A 167 12.96 -0.98 -15.82
N ARG A 168 13.77 -0.43 -14.90
CA ARG A 168 14.28 0.95 -14.93
C ARG A 168 15.68 1.09 -15.54
N GLY A 169 16.41 0.00 -15.71
CA GLY A 169 17.82 0.03 -16.14
C GLY A 169 18.75 0.68 -15.11
N ILE A 170 18.48 0.46 -13.82
CA ILE A 170 19.30 0.97 -12.70
C ILE A 170 19.80 -0.17 -11.83
N ASP A 171 20.72 0.13 -10.91
CA ASP A 171 21.23 -0.86 -9.97
C ASP A 171 20.19 -1.27 -8.92
N VAL A 172 20.24 -2.52 -8.44
CA VAL A 172 19.29 -3.03 -7.44
C VAL A 172 19.53 -2.36 -6.08
N GLU A 173 20.78 -2.06 -5.75
CA GLU A 173 21.21 -1.31 -4.58
C GLU A 173 20.52 0.05 -4.50
N CYS A 174 20.39 0.77 -5.63
CA CYS A 174 19.68 2.05 -5.68
C CYS A 174 18.20 1.93 -5.28
N VAL A 175 17.54 0.83 -5.67
CA VAL A 175 16.14 0.55 -5.29
C VAL A 175 16.06 0.21 -3.80
N LEU A 176 16.95 -0.67 -3.32
CA LEU A 176 16.99 -1.09 -1.92
C LEU A 176 17.26 0.09 -0.97
N GLU A 177 18.25 0.92 -1.25
CA GLU A 177 18.58 2.09 -0.43
C GLU A 177 17.43 3.12 -0.40
N SER A 178 16.81 3.38 -1.55
CA SER A 178 15.69 4.31 -1.64
C SER A 178 14.49 3.79 -0.86
N THR A 179 14.08 2.54 -1.09
CA THR A 179 12.91 1.95 -0.42
C THR A 179 13.14 1.70 1.07
N TYR A 180 14.36 1.44 1.50
CA TYR A 180 14.72 1.39 2.93
C TYR A 180 14.49 2.73 3.62
N ARG A 181 15.01 3.84 3.04
CA ARG A 181 14.79 5.20 3.55
C ARG A 181 13.31 5.57 3.57
N ASN A 182 12.58 5.22 2.52
CA ASN A 182 11.15 5.47 2.43
C ASN A 182 10.37 4.74 3.53
N THR A 183 10.67 3.46 3.75
CA THR A 183 10.02 2.63 4.79
C THR A 183 10.26 3.22 6.18
N LYS A 184 11.50 3.62 6.47
CA LYS A 184 11.85 4.33 7.71
C LYS A 184 11.03 5.61 7.89
N ASN A 185 10.94 6.42 6.84
CA ASN A 185 10.14 7.65 6.88
C ASN A 185 8.65 7.36 7.11
N VAL A 186 8.06 6.40 6.38
CA VAL A 186 6.63 6.07 6.44
C VAL A 186 6.22 5.55 7.82
N TYR A 187 7.03 4.70 8.43
CA TYR A 187 6.72 4.04 9.71
C TYR A 187 7.44 4.63 10.93
N ASN A 188 8.28 5.66 10.73
CA ASN A 188 9.06 6.32 11.77
C ASN A 188 9.92 5.33 12.58
N ILE A 189 10.76 4.58 11.87
CA ILE A 189 11.69 3.56 12.40
C ILE A 189 13.14 3.77 11.90
#